data_AF-A0A8C6BZ82-F1
#
_entry.id   AF-A0A8C6BZ82-F1
#
_cell.length_a   1.000
_cell.length_b   1.000
_cell.length_c   1.000
_cell.angle_alpha   90.00
_cell.angle_beta   90.00
_cell.angle_gamma   90.00
#
_symmetry.space_group_name_H-M   'P 1'
#
loop_
_entity.id
_entity.type
_entity.pdbx_description
1 polymer ?
#
loop_
_entity_poly.entity_id
_entity_poly.type
_entity_poly.pdbx_seq_one_letter_code
_entity_poly.pdbx_strand_id
1 'polypeptide(L)'
;TALSELTTGRPDGPTTNTMKEQLSKIDDGDEDIDLLNSHYSKIKRIVYLIVSSFTFRIFGILLTFVDLSLIITDIVVSDGTMYIPLEYRSVSLAIALFFFMDVFLRVFIEGIRRYFSDIFNSLDAAIIVVTLLVNIAYIFYDFKVLKDFPKLTIILRPLRLITLIRVFHLAHQKRHLEMLTRRMVSGNKRRYKKDGFELDLTYITERIIAMSFPSSGKQSFYRNPIKEVVRFLDTKHQNHYRVYNLCSERAYDAKHFHDRVRRYMIDDHNVPSLSEMVAFSKEVKEWMAQDEENITVIHCKGGKGRTGTMICAYLLASEIFATAEDSLYYFGERRTDKSTSSKFQGIETPSQNRFVGYFAMVKNTYNLTLPPMKKLTMEKIIIYSIQGNGNDLKVQIIMQRKPVFFCSASKNSRIVHDAETDRVIINLSNCPPLYDEVKVKFLSSSDLPKYYDDCPFFFWFHTSFIQNNRLYLSRSELDNPHKPKAWKIYRPEFAVEVYFDDVI
;
A
#
# COMPACT_ATOMS: atom_id res chain seq x y z
N THR A 1 -18.69 -64.18 -21.57
CA THR A 1 -18.20 -62.97 -22.27
C THR A 1 -19.14 -61.84 -21.90
N ALA A 2 -18.94 -61.30 -20.70
CA ALA A 2 -19.88 -60.39 -20.06
C ALA A 2 -19.28 -58.98 -20.10
N LEU A 3 -19.92 -58.08 -20.84
CA LEU A 3 -19.57 -56.68 -20.94
C LEU A 3 -20.81 -55.88 -20.52
N SER A 4 -20.97 -55.71 -19.21
CA SER A 4 -21.91 -54.77 -18.61
C SER A 4 -21.44 -54.46 -17.18
N GLU A 5 -21.53 -53.18 -16.81
CA GLU A 5 -21.44 -52.64 -15.44
C GLU A 5 -20.04 -52.46 -14.84
N LEU A 6 -19.56 -51.21 -14.89
CA LEU A 6 -18.92 -50.54 -13.75
C LEU A 6 -18.85 -49.03 -14.03
N THR A 7 -20.01 -48.39 -13.88
CA THR A 7 -20.15 -46.99 -13.48
C THR A 7 -19.85 -46.88 -11.98
N THR A 8 -18.77 -46.19 -11.61
CA THR A 8 -18.63 -45.60 -10.26
C THR A 8 -18.13 -44.18 -10.41
N GLY A 9 -18.95 -43.25 -9.95
CA GLY A 9 -18.88 -41.82 -10.23
C GLY A 9 -17.62 -41.11 -9.74
N ARG A 10 -17.15 -40.17 -10.56
CA ARG A 10 -16.42 -38.99 -10.08
C ARG A 10 -17.44 -38.00 -9.54
N PRO A 11 -17.21 -37.34 -8.40
CA PRO A 11 -17.98 -36.17 -8.06
C PRO A 11 -17.64 -35.07 -9.08
N ASP A 12 -18.65 -34.58 -9.79
CA ASP A 12 -18.54 -33.42 -10.66
C ASP A 12 -18.08 -32.23 -9.82
N GLY A 13 -16.81 -31.85 -9.99
CA GLY A 13 -16.32 -30.55 -9.53
C GLY A 13 -17.04 -29.44 -10.32
N PRO A 14 -17.31 -28.28 -9.71
CA PRO A 14 -18.06 -27.22 -10.37
C PRO A 14 -17.32 -26.76 -11.64
N THR A 15 -18.03 -26.69 -12.76
CA THR A 15 -17.47 -26.22 -14.03
C THR A 15 -16.94 -24.79 -13.91
N THR A 16 -15.92 -24.44 -14.70
CA THR A 16 -15.24 -23.14 -14.69
C THR A 16 -16.19 -21.93 -14.86
N ASN A 17 -17.35 -22.13 -15.48
CA ASN A 17 -18.41 -21.12 -15.61
C ASN A 17 -19.18 -20.90 -14.29
N THR A 18 -19.46 -21.97 -13.54
CA THR A 18 -20.13 -21.90 -12.22
C THR A 18 -19.27 -21.16 -11.19
N MET A 19 -17.95 -21.38 -11.20
CA MET A 19 -17.02 -20.63 -10.35
C MET A 19 -16.94 -19.15 -10.73
N LYS A 20 -16.92 -18.80 -12.03
CA LYS A 20 -16.97 -17.39 -12.46
C LYS A 20 -18.25 -16.68 -12.03
N GLU A 21 -19.40 -17.37 -12.09
CA GLU A 21 -20.68 -16.84 -11.58
C GLU A 21 -20.67 -16.64 -10.06
N GLN A 22 -20.12 -17.59 -9.28
CA GLN A 22 -19.99 -17.43 -7.83
C GLN A 22 -19.04 -16.27 -7.47
N LEU A 23 -17.91 -16.13 -8.18
CA LEU A 23 -16.96 -15.03 -7.97
C LEU A 23 -17.51 -13.66 -8.40
N SER A 24 -18.56 -13.62 -9.22
CA SER A 24 -19.23 -12.38 -9.66
C SER A 24 -20.24 -11.82 -8.65
N LYS A 25 -20.67 -12.63 -7.66
CA LYS A 25 -21.66 -12.27 -6.64
C LYS A 25 -21.06 -11.75 -5.34
N ILE A 26 -19.73 -11.64 -5.26
CA ILE A 26 -19.07 -11.25 -4.01
C ILE A 26 -19.46 -9.82 -3.65
N ASP A 27 -20.02 -9.64 -2.45
CA ASP A 27 -20.34 -8.33 -1.90
C ASP A 27 -19.07 -7.49 -1.76
N ASP A 28 -18.90 -6.56 -2.69
CA ASP A 28 -17.76 -5.65 -2.75
C ASP A 28 -17.83 -4.54 -1.68
N GLY A 29 -18.90 -4.51 -0.87
CA GLY A 29 -19.01 -3.68 0.33
C GLY A 29 -19.00 -2.18 0.05
N ASP A 30 -19.48 -1.75 -1.11
CA ASP A 30 -19.48 -0.36 -1.54
C ASP A 30 -20.89 0.25 -1.50
N GLU A 31 -21.28 0.85 -0.37
CA GLU A 31 -22.50 1.65 -0.27
C GLU A 31 -22.38 2.99 -1.04
N ASP A 32 -21.17 3.46 -1.35
CA ASP A 32 -20.95 4.78 -1.95
C ASP A 32 -21.30 4.81 -3.45
N ILE A 33 -21.32 3.67 -4.15
CA ILE A 33 -21.58 3.62 -5.60
C ILE A 33 -23.03 3.95 -5.93
N ASP A 34 -23.99 3.53 -5.10
CA ASP A 34 -25.41 3.81 -5.34
C ASP A 34 -25.79 5.26 -5.00
N LEU A 35 -25.03 5.93 -4.12
CA LEU A 35 -25.31 7.33 -3.76
C LEU A 35 -24.74 8.35 -4.77
N LEU A 36 -23.72 7.96 -5.54
CA LEU A 36 -23.01 8.85 -6.47
C LEU A 36 -23.68 8.95 -7.86
N ASN A 37 -24.59 8.03 -8.20
CA ASN A 37 -25.17 7.95 -9.54
C ASN A 37 -26.44 8.79 -9.76
N SER A 38 -27.05 9.36 -8.71
CA SER A 38 -28.39 9.94 -8.87
C SER A 38 -28.46 11.47 -9.04
N HIS A 39 -27.51 12.30 -8.58
CA HIS A 39 -27.76 13.77 -8.55
C HIS A 39 -26.53 14.70 -8.53
N TYR A 40 -25.37 14.32 -9.08
CA TYR A 40 -24.15 15.13 -8.96
C TYR A 40 -23.76 15.87 -10.26
N SER A 41 -23.75 17.21 -10.24
CA SER A 41 -23.22 17.99 -11.36
C SER A 41 -21.68 17.88 -11.41
N LYS A 42 -21.09 17.89 -12.61
CA LYS A 42 -19.62 17.82 -12.81
C LYS A 42 -18.86 18.84 -11.95
N ILE A 43 -19.42 20.05 -11.78
CA ILE A 43 -18.85 21.14 -10.98
C ILE A 43 -18.81 20.78 -9.49
N LYS A 44 -19.93 20.30 -8.93
CA LYS A 44 -19.95 19.84 -7.52
C LYS A 44 -18.92 18.74 -7.30
N ARG A 45 -18.69 17.84 -8.28
CA ARG A 45 -17.67 16.78 -8.21
C ARG A 45 -16.27 17.33 -8.05
N ILE A 46 -15.92 18.31 -8.87
CA ILE A 46 -14.61 18.96 -8.81
C ILE A 46 -14.42 19.67 -7.47
N VAL A 47 -15.41 20.44 -7.02
CA VAL A 47 -15.35 21.17 -5.74
C VAL A 47 -15.22 20.21 -4.56
N TYR A 48 -15.99 19.12 -4.56
CA TYR A 48 -15.86 18.06 -3.55
C TYR A 48 -14.46 17.45 -3.53
N LEU A 49 -13.88 17.11 -4.69
CA LEU A 49 -12.53 16.56 -4.77
C LEU A 49 -11.46 17.52 -4.23
N ILE A 50 -11.62 18.83 -4.43
CA ILE A 50 -10.69 19.84 -3.91
C ILE A 50 -10.80 19.96 -2.39
N VAL A 51 -12.01 20.17 -1.87
CA VAL A 51 -12.26 20.40 -0.43
C VAL A 51 -12.01 19.14 0.42
N SER A 52 -12.22 17.96 -0.16
CA SER A 52 -11.90 16.67 0.47
C SER A 52 -10.44 16.26 0.28
N SER A 53 -9.65 16.99 -0.51
CA SER A 53 -8.24 16.67 -0.71
C SER A 53 -7.46 16.83 0.58
N PHE A 54 -6.54 15.89 0.82
CA PHE A 54 -5.69 15.93 2.00
C PHE A 54 -4.78 17.15 2.05
N THR A 55 -4.26 17.57 0.90
CA THR A 55 -3.42 18.76 0.79
C THR A 55 -4.18 20.00 1.24
N PHE A 56 -5.42 20.18 0.79
CA PHE A 56 -6.26 21.31 1.19
C PHE A 56 -6.53 21.31 2.70
N ARG A 57 -6.77 20.13 3.29
CA ARG A 57 -6.99 19.97 4.74
C ARG A 57 -5.74 20.25 5.57
N ILE A 58 -4.60 19.68 5.20
CA ILE A 58 -3.31 19.96 5.87
C ILE A 58 -2.96 21.44 5.76
N PHE A 59 -3.18 22.04 4.60
CA PHE A 59 -2.94 23.46 4.41
C PHE A 59 -3.83 24.29 5.35
N GLY A 60 -5.12 23.97 5.46
CA GLY A 60 -6.01 24.60 6.44
C GLY A 60 -5.52 24.46 7.89
N ILE A 61 -5.04 23.28 8.29
CA ILE A 61 -4.47 23.05 9.62
C ILE A 61 -3.22 23.92 9.86
N LEU A 62 -2.32 23.96 8.89
CA LEU A 62 -1.11 24.78 8.96
C LEU A 62 -1.48 26.26 9.11
N LEU A 63 -2.46 26.75 8.34
CA LEU A 63 -2.95 28.11 8.46
C LEU A 63 -3.57 28.40 9.83
N THR A 64 -4.24 27.45 10.47
CA THR A 64 -4.72 27.61 11.85
C THR A 64 -3.56 27.81 12.83
N PHE A 65 -2.47 27.06 12.69
CA PHE A 65 -1.28 27.23 13.54
C PHE A 65 -0.54 28.54 13.26
N VAL A 66 -0.48 28.98 12.00
CA VAL A 66 0.07 30.29 11.64
C VAL A 66 -0.78 31.40 12.29
N ASP A 67 -2.10 31.38 12.12
CA ASP A 67 -3.01 32.36 12.72
C ASP A 67 -2.89 32.41 14.26
N LEU A 68 -2.82 31.24 14.90
CA LEU A 68 -2.56 31.12 16.33
C LEU A 68 -1.23 31.80 16.73
N SER A 69 -0.17 31.58 15.95
CA SER A 69 1.15 32.17 16.21
C SER A 69 1.12 33.70 16.05
N LEU A 70 0.38 34.22 15.07
CA LEU A 70 0.18 35.66 14.89
C LEU A 70 -0.57 36.26 16.09
N ILE A 71 -1.60 35.58 16.60
CA ILE A 71 -2.37 36.03 17.77
C ILE A 71 -1.52 36.01 19.04
N ILE A 72 -0.72 34.95 19.26
CA ILE A 72 0.18 34.87 20.42
C ILE A 72 1.24 35.98 20.33
N THR A 73 1.82 36.20 19.15
CA THR A 73 2.80 37.28 18.93
C THR A 73 2.16 38.64 19.21
N ASP A 74 0.94 38.87 18.73
CA ASP A 74 0.17 40.09 19.01
C ASP A 74 -0.09 40.27 20.51
N ILE A 75 -0.37 39.21 21.27
CA ILE A 75 -0.63 39.30 22.72
C ILE A 75 0.67 39.56 23.50
N VAL A 76 1.75 38.84 23.18
CA VAL A 76 3.01 38.83 23.95
C VAL A 76 3.89 40.04 23.63
N VAL A 77 3.94 40.49 22.37
CA VAL A 77 4.86 41.55 21.94
C VAL A 77 4.26 42.95 22.17
N SER A 78 2.94 43.09 22.17
CA SER A 78 2.29 44.38 22.40
C SER A 78 2.12 44.67 23.90
N ASP A 79 3.24 44.82 24.60
CA ASP A 79 3.36 45.47 25.92
C ASP A 79 3.38 47.01 25.74
N GLY A 80 2.22 47.57 25.38
CA GLY A 80 1.97 49.01 25.50
C GLY A 80 2.02 49.85 24.22
N THR A 81 2.38 49.30 23.06
CA THR A 81 2.22 49.99 21.77
C THR A 81 1.02 49.43 21.00
N MET A 82 0.01 50.28 20.75
CA MET A 82 -1.27 49.97 20.08
C MET A 82 -1.13 49.71 18.56
N TYR A 83 -0.01 49.20 18.06
CA TYR A 83 0.24 49.08 16.62
C TYR A 83 0.69 47.68 16.18
N ILE A 84 -0.20 46.99 15.45
CA ILE A 84 0.12 45.76 14.74
C ILE A 84 0.64 46.12 13.35
N PRO A 85 1.83 45.66 12.92
CA PRO A 85 2.33 45.99 11.59
C PRO A 85 1.35 45.54 10.50
N LEU A 86 1.26 46.32 9.41
CA LEU A 86 0.32 46.09 8.32
C LEU A 86 0.48 44.69 7.69
N GLU A 87 1.71 44.16 7.69
CA GLU A 87 2.04 42.82 7.19
C GLU A 87 1.29 41.71 7.94
N TYR A 88 1.34 41.70 9.27
CA TYR A 88 0.65 40.71 10.12
C TYR A 88 -0.87 40.76 9.93
N ARG A 89 -1.44 41.97 9.79
CA ARG A 89 -2.87 42.18 9.53
C ARG A 89 -3.29 41.64 8.16
N SER A 90 -2.45 41.86 7.15
CA SER A 90 -2.70 41.40 5.79
C SER A 90 -2.66 39.87 5.69
N VAL A 91 -1.71 39.24 6.39
CA VAL A 91 -1.62 37.78 6.50
C VAL A 91 -2.85 37.22 7.24
N SER A 92 -3.24 37.81 8.38
CA SER A 92 -4.43 37.32 9.14
C SER A 92 -5.73 37.49 8.34
N LEU A 93 -5.90 38.58 7.58
CA LEU A 93 -7.03 38.73 6.65
C LEU A 93 -7.02 37.64 5.57
N ALA A 94 -5.86 37.38 4.94
CA ALA A 94 -5.75 36.35 3.92
C ALA A 94 -6.13 34.96 4.46
N ILE A 95 -5.71 34.65 5.69
CA ILE A 95 -6.10 33.41 6.38
C ILE A 95 -7.61 33.38 6.62
N ALA A 96 -8.20 34.46 7.15
CA ALA A 96 -9.65 34.54 7.38
C ALA A 96 -10.46 34.36 6.08
N LEU A 97 -10.01 34.95 4.98
CA LEU A 97 -10.62 34.80 3.65
C LEU A 97 -10.53 33.36 3.13
N PHE A 98 -9.38 32.70 3.28
CA PHE A 98 -9.23 31.28 2.91
C PHE A 98 -10.27 30.41 3.63
N PHE A 99 -10.46 30.64 4.92
CA PHE A 99 -11.38 29.86 5.72
C PHE A 99 -12.85 30.17 5.47
N PHE A 100 -13.17 31.43 5.16
CA PHE A 100 -14.49 31.81 4.68
C PHE A 100 -14.81 31.10 3.36
N MET A 101 -13.84 31.03 2.45
CA MET A 101 -13.97 30.27 1.22
C MET A 101 -14.13 28.77 1.45
N ASP A 102 -13.39 28.16 2.38
CA ASP A 102 -13.57 26.73 2.74
C ASP A 102 -15.01 26.44 3.19
N VAL A 103 -15.54 27.23 4.15
CA VAL A 103 -16.94 27.05 4.59
C VAL A 103 -17.94 27.27 3.47
N PHE A 104 -17.74 28.29 2.64
CA PHE A 104 -18.59 28.54 1.49
C PHE A 104 -18.64 27.33 0.53
N LEU A 105 -17.47 26.74 0.22
CA LEU A 105 -17.39 25.56 -0.65
C LEU A 105 -18.06 24.34 0.00
N ARG A 106 -17.95 24.14 1.32
CA ARG A 106 -18.64 23.05 2.03
C ARG A 106 -20.15 23.22 2.02
N VAL A 107 -20.65 24.43 2.29
CA VAL A 107 -22.08 24.77 2.18
C VAL A 107 -22.59 24.53 0.76
N PHE A 108 -21.80 24.83 -0.27
CA PHE A 108 -22.13 24.56 -1.66
C PHE A 108 -22.24 23.06 -1.98
N ILE A 109 -21.37 22.23 -1.40
CA ILE A 109 -21.36 20.76 -1.55
C ILE A 109 -22.55 20.13 -0.81
N GLU A 110 -22.66 20.40 0.49
CA GLU A 110 -23.59 19.71 1.41
C GLU A 110 -25.02 20.27 1.34
N GLY A 111 -25.15 21.54 0.93
CA GLY A 111 -26.39 22.30 0.93
C GLY A 111 -26.63 23.00 2.27
N ILE A 112 -27.21 24.21 2.22
CA ILE A 112 -27.32 25.11 3.37
C ILE A 112 -28.04 24.47 4.57
N ARG A 113 -29.14 23.74 4.33
CA ARG A 113 -29.93 23.11 5.41
C ARG A 113 -29.18 21.99 6.13
N ARG A 114 -28.41 21.18 5.40
CA ARG A 114 -27.65 20.05 5.99
C ARG A 114 -26.39 20.53 6.69
N TYR A 115 -25.69 21.50 6.11
CA TYR A 115 -24.47 22.05 6.72
C TYR A 115 -24.78 22.68 8.09
N PHE A 116 -25.82 23.53 8.15
CA PHE A 116 -26.22 24.24 9.37
C PHE A 116 -27.12 23.42 10.31
N SER A 117 -27.43 22.15 10.00
CA SER A 117 -28.07 21.27 10.99
C SER A 117 -27.07 20.74 12.03
N ASP A 118 -25.78 20.71 11.70
CA ASP A 118 -24.73 20.37 12.64
C ASP A 118 -24.32 21.60 13.48
N ILE A 119 -24.36 21.44 14.80
CA ILE A 119 -24.10 22.54 15.74
C ILE A 119 -22.64 23.03 15.65
N PHE A 120 -21.68 22.12 15.41
CA PHE A 120 -20.27 22.47 15.33
C PHE A 120 -19.92 23.18 14.03
N ASN A 121 -20.50 22.76 12.90
CA ASN A 121 -20.37 23.44 11.61
C ASN A 121 -20.96 24.86 11.68
N SER A 122 -22.09 25.02 12.36
CA SER A 122 -22.74 26.32 12.57
C SER A 122 -21.88 27.25 13.42
N LEU A 123 -21.31 26.73 14.52
CA LEU A 123 -20.38 27.47 15.37
C LEU A 123 -19.09 27.85 14.62
N ASP A 124 -18.47 26.94 13.87
CA ASP A 124 -17.26 27.23 13.09
C ASP A 124 -17.52 28.32 12.02
N ALA A 125 -18.65 28.23 11.31
CA ALA A 125 -19.05 29.25 10.34
C ALA A 125 -19.24 30.63 10.99
N ALA A 126 -19.90 30.69 12.15
CA ALA A 126 -20.07 31.93 12.90
C ALA A 126 -18.72 32.53 13.33
N ILE A 127 -17.81 31.69 13.84
CA ILE A 127 -16.46 32.09 14.25
C ILE A 127 -15.69 32.69 13.07
N ILE A 128 -15.75 32.05 11.89
CA ILE A 128 -15.05 32.53 10.69
C ILE A 128 -15.59 33.87 10.22
N VAL A 129 -16.91 34.03 10.20
CA VAL A 129 -17.55 35.30 9.82
C VAL A 129 -17.17 36.41 10.80
N VAL A 130 -17.24 36.16 12.11
CA VAL A 130 -16.83 37.13 13.13
C VAL A 130 -15.34 37.48 12.98
N THR A 131 -14.48 36.48 12.80
CA THR A 131 -13.03 36.68 12.63
C THR A 131 -12.72 37.50 11.36
N LEU A 132 -13.44 37.24 10.26
CA LEU A 132 -13.29 37.99 9.01
C LEU A 132 -13.70 39.45 9.20
N LEU A 133 -14.84 39.71 9.85
CA LEU A 133 -15.32 41.07 10.14
C LEU A 133 -14.34 41.83 11.05
N VAL A 134 -13.79 41.17 12.08
CA VAL A 134 -12.77 41.76 12.95
C VAL A 134 -11.52 42.13 12.15
N ASN A 135 -11.01 41.24 11.30
CA ASN A 135 -9.82 41.51 10.47
C ASN A 135 -10.04 42.64 9.46
N ILE A 136 -11.22 42.68 8.83
CA ILE A 136 -11.64 43.79 7.96
C ILE A 136 -11.64 45.10 8.76
N ALA A 137 -12.28 45.14 9.93
CA ALA A 137 -12.31 46.32 10.78
C ALA A 137 -10.90 46.83 11.13
N TYR A 138 -9.95 45.95 11.45
CA TYR A 138 -8.55 46.33 11.73
C TYR A 138 -7.79 46.94 10.53
N ILE A 139 -8.14 46.56 9.30
CA ILE A 139 -7.54 47.13 8.09
C ILE A 139 -8.15 48.50 7.80
N PHE A 140 -9.48 48.62 7.91
CA PHE A 140 -10.17 49.89 7.66
C PHE A 140 -9.98 50.93 8.77
N TYR A 141 -9.74 50.51 10.02
CA TYR A 141 -9.43 51.41 11.16
C TYR A 141 -8.22 52.32 10.91
N ASP A 142 -7.22 51.83 10.16
CA ASP A 142 -6.01 52.60 9.82
C ASP A 142 -6.23 53.54 8.60
N PHE A 143 -7.22 53.24 7.75
CA PHE A 143 -7.35 53.86 6.42
C PHE A 143 -8.24 55.12 6.38
N LYS A 144 -9.16 55.37 7.33
CA LYS A 144 -9.92 56.65 7.40
C LYS A 144 -10.82 56.80 8.66
N VAL A 145 -10.77 58.00 9.26
CA VAL A 145 -11.83 58.69 10.07
C VAL A 145 -12.13 58.21 11.52
N LEU A 146 -11.80 57.00 11.96
CA LEU A 146 -12.14 56.53 13.33
C LEU A 146 -10.98 56.59 14.36
N LYS A 147 -10.05 57.54 14.21
CA LYS A 147 -8.88 57.70 15.11
C LYS A 147 -9.27 58.11 16.55
N ASP A 148 -10.50 58.60 16.75
CA ASP A 148 -10.98 59.16 18.01
C ASP A 148 -11.60 58.13 18.98
N PHE A 149 -11.67 56.83 18.60
CA PHE A 149 -12.22 55.76 19.45
C PHE A 149 -11.19 54.68 19.81
N PRO A 150 -10.15 54.98 20.62
CA PRO A 150 -9.15 54.01 21.07
C PRO A 150 -9.72 52.84 21.89
N LYS A 151 -10.99 52.93 22.34
CA LYS A 151 -11.69 51.88 23.08
C LYS A 151 -12.09 50.69 22.21
N LEU A 152 -12.27 50.86 20.90
CA LEU A 152 -12.79 49.78 20.04
C LEU A 152 -11.74 48.69 19.80
N THR A 153 -10.47 49.05 19.66
CA THR A 153 -9.36 48.08 19.51
C THR A 153 -9.16 47.22 20.77
N ILE A 154 -9.45 47.77 21.96
CA ILE A 154 -9.43 47.05 23.24
C ILE A 154 -10.53 45.98 23.28
N ILE A 155 -11.68 46.23 22.64
CA ILE A 155 -12.81 45.29 22.56
C ILE A 155 -12.60 44.24 21.46
N LEU A 156 -12.00 44.62 20.32
CA LEU A 156 -11.78 43.72 19.18
C LEU A 156 -10.61 42.74 19.39
N ARG A 157 -9.62 43.09 20.23
CA ARG A 157 -8.42 42.25 20.45
C ARG A 157 -8.74 40.92 21.14
N PRO A 158 -9.54 40.86 22.22
CA PRO A 158 -9.99 39.59 22.82
C PRO A 158 -10.87 38.74 21.89
N LEU A 159 -11.65 39.36 20.99
CA LEU A 159 -12.51 38.62 20.04
C LEU A 159 -11.69 37.74 19.08
N ARG A 160 -10.42 38.07 18.84
CA ARG A 160 -9.52 37.21 18.05
C ARG A 160 -9.22 35.89 18.74
N LEU A 161 -9.32 35.79 20.07
CA LEU A 161 -9.15 34.54 20.82
C LEU A 161 -10.24 33.50 20.51
N ILE A 162 -11.36 33.91 19.91
CA ILE A 162 -12.40 32.99 19.45
C ILE A 162 -11.84 32.03 18.37
N THR A 163 -10.80 32.43 17.62
CA THR A 163 -10.09 31.54 16.69
C THR A 163 -9.41 30.34 17.39
N LEU A 164 -9.17 30.41 18.71
CA LEU A 164 -8.67 29.28 19.48
C LEU A 164 -9.69 28.13 19.56
N ILE A 165 -10.99 28.45 19.54
CA ILE A 165 -12.09 27.46 19.51
C ILE A 165 -11.97 26.60 18.24
N ARG A 166 -11.35 27.14 17.20
CA ARG A 166 -11.12 26.43 15.94
C ARG A 166 -10.09 25.32 16.03
N VAL A 167 -9.13 25.44 16.95
CA VAL A 167 -8.22 24.34 17.29
C VAL A 167 -9.02 23.18 17.91
N PHE A 168 -10.04 23.48 18.72
CA PHE A 168 -10.95 22.46 19.27
C PHE A 168 -11.87 21.85 18.19
N HIS A 169 -12.38 22.65 17.26
CA HIS A 169 -13.14 22.15 16.11
C HIS A 169 -12.27 21.23 15.22
N LEU A 170 -11.00 21.58 15.01
CA LEU A 170 -10.06 20.73 14.31
C LEU A 170 -9.78 19.41 15.07
N ALA A 171 -9.64 19.48 16.39
CA ALA A 171 -9.51 18.31 17.24
C ALA A 171 -10.75 17.40 17.16
N HIS A 172 -11.95 17.98 17.01
CA HIS A 172 -13.19 17.25 16.75
C HIS A 172 -13.18 16.58 15.36
N GLN A 173 -12.65 17.25 14.33
CA GLN A 173 -12.47 16.70 12.98
C GLN A 173 -11.38 15.62 12.86
N LYS A 174 -10.66 15.29 13.94
CA LYS A 174 -9.59 14.27 13.97
C LYS A 174 -10.02 12.95 13.32
N ARG A 175 -11.26 12.49 13.56
CA ARG A 175 -11.79 11.25 12.98
C ARG A 175 -11.82 11.29 11.45
N HIS A 176 -12.21 12.42 10.85
CA HIS A 176 -12.20 12.58 9.40
C HIS A 176 -10.77 12.57 8.84
N LEU A 177 -9.83 13.21 9.53
CA LEU A 177 -8.43 13.21 9.12
C LEU A 177 -7.80 11.81 9.17
N GLU A 178 -8.11 11.01 10.19
CA GLU A 178 -7.73 9.60 10.26
C GLU A 178 -8.26 8.81 9.06
N MET A 179 -9.54 8.96 8.72
CA MET A 179 -10.14 8.28 7.57
C MET A 179 -9.45 8.67 6.25
N LEU A 180 -9.23 9.96 6.00
CA LEU A 180 -8.54 10.44 4.80
C LEU A 180 -7.09 9.93 4.73
N THR A 181 -6.40 9.91 5.87
CA THR A 181 -5.01 9.41 5.96
C THR A 181 -4.94 7.93 5.60
N ARG A 182 -5.89 7.12 6.11
CA ARG A 182 -6.02 5.70 5.75
C ARG A 182 -6.32 5.52 4.26
N ARG A 183 -7.21 6.35 3.68
CA ARG A 183 -7.55 6.29 2.24
C ARG A 183 -6.35 6.57 1.34
N MET A 184 -5.51 7.56 1.66
CA MET A 184 -4.31 7.82 0.86
C MET A 184 -3.28 6.71 0.97
N VAL A 185 -3.06 6.17 2.17
CA VAL A 185 -2.10 5.06 2.37
C VAL A 185 -2.57 3.81 1.63
N SER A 186 -3.88 3.58 1.52
CA SER A 186 -4.41 2.50 0.69
C SER A 186 -4.37 2.80 -0.81
N GLY A 187 -4.26 4.06 -1.24
CA GLY A 187 -4.44 4.42 -2.65
C GLY A 187 -5.81 3.96 -3.16
N ASN A 188 -5.88 3.49 -4.40
CA ASN A 188 -7.09 2.93 -5.02
C ASN A 188 -7.25 1.42 -4.80
N LYS A 189 -6.77 0.92 -3.66
CA LYS A 189 -7.10 -0.45 -3.25
C LYS A 189 -8.57 -0.51 -2.82
N ARG A 190 -9.28 -1.58 -3.18
CA ARG A 190 -10.68 -1.77 -2.77
C ARG A 190 -10.77 -1.83 -1.25
N ARG A 191 -11.64 -0.99 -0.68
CA ARG A 191 -11.88 -0.91 0.77
C ARG A 191 -13.27 -1.43 1.06
N TYR A 192 -13.46 -2.02 2.23
CA TYR A 192 -14.79 -2.36 2.74
C TYR A 192 -15.40 -1.12 3.40
N LYS A 193 -16.60 -0.71 2.96
CA LYS A 193 -17.31 0.52 3.36
C LYS A 193 -18.80 0.29 3.65
N LYS A 194 -19.14 -0.79 4.34
CA LYS A 194 -20.52 -1.19 4.62
C LYS A 194 -20.73 -1.40 6.11
N ASP A 195 -21.97 -1.31 6.59
CA ASP A 195 -22.35 -1.65 7.97
C ASP A 195 -21.55 -0.89 9.05
N GLY A 196 -21.18 0.37 8.76
CA GLY A 196 -20.39 1.21 9.67
C GLY A 196 -18.93 0.79 9.81
N PHE A 197 -18.37 0.05 8.84
CA PHE A 197 -16.95 -0.28 8.77
C PHE A 197 -16.27 0.43 7.60
N GLU A 198 -15.10 1.02 7.83
CA GLU A 198 -14.23 1.55 6.77
C GLU A 198 -12.80 0.99 6.87
N LEU A 199 -12.57 -0.16 6.25
CA LEU A 199 -11.32 -0.91 6.39
C LEU A 199 -10.63 -1.13 5.05
N ASP A 200 -9.30 -1.05 5.05
CA ASP A 200 -8.49 -1.54 3.93
C ASP A 200 -8.48 -3.08 3.97
N LEU A 201 -9.60 -3.64 3.52
CA LEU A 201 -10.01 -5.04 3.59
C LEU A 201 -10.80 -5.33 2.30
N THR A 202 -10.53 -6.48 1.69
CA THR A 202 -11.17 -6.92 0.45
C THR A 202 -11.45 -8.40 0.55
N TYR A 203 -12.68 -8.82 0.31
CA TYR A 203 -12.98 -10.21 -0.01
C TYR A 203 -12.38 -10.51 -1.38
N ILE A 204 -11.37 -11.36 -1.44
CA ILE A 204 -10.87 -11.87 -2.72
C ILE A 204 -11.84 -12.91 -3.25
N THR A 205 -12.27 -13.83 -2.40
CA THR A 205 -13.44 -14.69 -2.60
C THR A 205 -14.40 -14.50 -1.41
N GLU A 206 -15.56 -15.15 -1.41
CA GLU A 206 -16.50 -15.10 -0.27
C GLU A 206 -15.86 -15.52 1.06
N ARG A 207 -14.85 -16.42 1.02
CA ARG A 207 -14.21 -16.99 2.21
C ARG A 207 -12.72 -16.65 2.36
N ILE A 208 -12.17 -15.79 1.49
CA ILE A 208 -10.76 -15.36 1.55
C ILE A 208 -10.71 -13.84 1.57
N ILE A 209 -10.13 -13.28 2.63
CA ILE A 209 -9.97 -11.83 2.80
C ILE A 209 -8.50 -11.44 2.67
N ALA A 210 -8.23 -10.41 1.86
CA ALA A 210 -6.96 -9.68 1.85
C ALA A 210 -7.13 -8.36 2.62
N MET A 211 -6.21 -8.04 3.54
CA MET A 211 -6.25 -6.75 4.23
C MET A 211 -4.86 -6.14 4.45
N SER A 212 -4.82 -4.85 4.80
CA SER A 212 -3.62 -4.21 5.33
C SER A 212 -3.39 -4.55 6.81
N PHE A 213 -2.18 -4.26 7.29
CA PHE A 213 -1.77 -4.58 8.66
C PHE A 213 -2.72 -3.98 9.72
N PRO A 214 -3.28 -4.79 10.64
CA PRO A 214 -4.06 -4.30 11.77
C PRO A 214 -3.11 -3.68 12.80
N SER A 215 -3.34 -2.43 13.14
CA SER A 215 -2.38 -1.58 13.85
C SER A 215 -2.96 -0.98 15.13
N SER A 216 -2.09 -0.70 16.09
CA SER A 216 -2.39 -0.03 17.35
C SER A 216 -1.58 1.27 17.51
N GLY A 217 -1.91 2.06 18.53
CA GLY A 217 -1.20 3.30 18.84
C GLY A 217 -1.20 4.31 17.69
N LYS A 218 -0.07 4.99 17.46
CA LYS A 218 0.03 6.02 16.41
C LYS A 218 -0.17 5.49 14.98
N GLN A 219 0.10 4.20 14.74
CA GLN A 219 -0.03 3.62 13.41
C GLN A 219 -1.49 3.46 12.96
N SER A 220 -2.44 3.32 13.90
CA SER A 220 -3.87 3.23 13.57
C SER A 220 -4.44 4.53 13.01
N PHE A 221 -3.71 5.63 13.10
CA PHE A 221 -4.09 6.89 12.45
C PHE A 221 -4.11 6.77 10.92
N TYR A 222 -3.23 5.94 10.34
CA TYR A 222 -3.06 5.82 8.89
C TYR A 222 -3.18 4.39 8.35
N ARG A 223 -3.47 3.41 9.23
CA ARG A 223 -3.74 2.01 8.90
C ARG A 223 -5.01 1.53 9.60
N ASN A 224 -5.43 0.30 9.30
CA ASN A 224 -6.58 -0.32 9.95
C ASN A 224 -6.37 -0.36 11.48
N PRO A 225 -7.26 0.22 12.30
CA PRO A 225 -7.22 0.03 13.74
C PRO A 225 -7.51 -1.44 14.06
N ILE A 226 -6.65 -2.09 14.84
CA ILE A 226 -6.81 -3.52 15.18
C ILE A 226 -8.17 -3.80 15.84
N LYS A 227 -8.63 -2.89 16.71
CA LYS A 227 -9.95 -3.00 17.37
C LYS A 227 -11.11 -3.03 16.37
N GLU A 228 -11.03 -2.24 15.29
CA GLU A 228 -12.07 -2.22 14.25
C GLU A 228 -12.02 -3.47 13.38
N VAL A 229 -10.82 -4.02 13.12
CA VAL A 229 -10.68 -5.29 12.41
C VAL A 229 -11.25 -6.45 13.24
N VAL A 230 -10.96 -6.48 14.54
CA VAL A 230 -11.54 -7.48 15.47
C VAL A 230 -13.06 -7.32 15.53
N ARG A 231 -13.57 -6.10 15.72
CA ARG A 231 -15.02 -5.82 15.69
C ARG A 231 -15.66 -6.33 14.40
N PHE A 232 -15.03 -6.10 13.25
CA PHE A 232 -15.51 -6.57 11.96
C PHE A 232 -15.57 -8.10 11.90
N LEU A 233 -14.47 -8.77 12.22
CA LEU A 233 -14.39 -10.23 12.13
C LEU A 233 -15.30 -10.93 13.16
N ASP A 234 -15.40 -10.41 14.38
CA ASP A 234 -16.28 -10.96 15.41
C ASP A 234 -17.76 -10.69 15.12
N THR A 235 -18.10 -9.62 14.40
CA THR A 235 -19.48 -9.30 14.00
C THR A 235 -19.92 -10.11 12.78
N LYS A 236 -19.01 -10.31 11.81
CA LYS A 236 -19.34 -10.93 10.51
C LYS A 236 -19.03 -12.41 10.43
N HIS A 237 -18.04 -12.89 11.18
CA HIS A 237 -17.47 -14.24 11.10
C HIS A 237 -17.15 -14.80 12.48
N GLN A 238 -18.04 -14.59 13.45
CA GLN A 238 -17.80 -14.96 14.84
C GLN A 238 -17.34 -16.43 14.93
N ASN A 239 -16.20 -16.69 15.59
CA ASN A 239 -15.60 -18.04 15.71
C ASN A 239 -15.15 -18.73 14.39
N HIS A 240 -15.49 -18.18 13.22
CA HIS A 240 -15.24 -18.78 11.90
C HIS A 240 -14.13 -18.09 11.10
N TYR A 241 -13.15 -17.42 11.75
CA TYR A 241 -11.99 -16.85 11.04
C TYR A 241 -10.65 -17.33 11.58
N ARG A 242 -9.65 -17.37 10.69
CA ARG A 242 -8.23 -17.51 11.02
C ARG A 242 -7.42 -16.42 10.31
N VAL A 243 -6.49 -15.80 11.03
CA VAL A 243 -5.66 -14.70 10.53
C VAL A 243 -4.25 -15.18 10.23
N TYR A 244 -3.73 -14.86 9.04
CA TYR A 244 -2.35 -15.14 8.62
C TYR A 244 -1.59 -13.82 8.49
N ASN A 245 -0.62 -13.62 9.38
CA ASN A 245 0.30 -12.49 9.35
C ASN A 245 1.59 -12.86 8.59
N LEU A 246 1.79 -12.22 7.45
CA LEU A 246 2.92 -12.47 6.56
C LEU A 246 4.13 -11.56 6.84
N CYS A 247 4.11 -10.76 7.91
CA CYS A 247 5.20 -9.85 8.25
C CYS A 247 6.30 -10.55 9.07
N SER A 248 7.53 -10.54 8.55
CA SER A 248 8.72 -10.83 9.35
C SER A 248 9.00 -9.68 10.33
N GLU A 249 8.73 -8.45 9.91
CA GLU A 249 9.16 -7.23 10.60
C GLU A 249 8.17 -6.73 11.67
N ARG A 250 6.95 -7.27 11.71
CA ARG A 250 5.85 -6.78 12.57
C ARG A 250 4.99 -7.91 13.11
N ALA A 251 4.64 -7.78 14.39
CA ALA A 251 3.70 -8.65 15.10
C ALA A 251 2.77 -7.82 15.98
N TYR A 252 1.72 -8.47 16.47
CA TYR A 252 0.79 -7.97 17.48
C TYR A 252 0.40 -9.15 18.37
N ASP A 253 -0.15 -8.87 19.55
CA ASP A 253 -0.62 -9.92 20.46
C ASP A 253 -1.78 -10.70 19.81
N ALA A 254 -1.61 -12.02 19.66
CA ALA A 254 -2.58 -12.90 19.02
C ALA A 254 -3.91 -12.98 19.78
N LYS A 255 -3.91 -12.64 21.08
CA LYS A 255 -5.12 -12.57 21.91
C LYS A 255 -6.19 -11.62 21.38
N HIS A 256 -5.80 -10.59 20.61
CA HIS A 256 -6.76 -9.71 19.93
C HIS A 256 -7.71 -10.49 19.01
N PHE A 257 -7.24 -11.59 18.44
CA PHE A 257 -7.97 -12.45 17.50
C PHE A 257 -8.26 -13.82 18.11
N HIS A 258 -8.40 -13.89 19.44
CA HIS A 258 -8.71 -15.12 20.18
C HIS A 258 -7.71 -16.25 19.90
N ASP A 259 -6.42 -15.90 19.78
CA ASP A 259 -5.31 -16.81 19.48
C ASP A 259 -5.42 -17.55 18.13
N ARG A 260 -6.28 -17.07 17.21
CA ARG A 260 -6.45 -17.61 15.84
C ARG A 260 -5.51 -16.96 14.83
N VAL A 261 -4.26 -16.70 15.22
CA VAL A 261 -3.24 -16.05 14.38
C VAL A 261 -2.10 -17.01 14.04
N ARG A 262 -1.77 -17.09 12.75
CA ARG A 262 -0.64 -17.86 12.20
C ARG A 262 0.33 -16.93 11.51
N ARG A 263 1.61 -17.28 11.51
CA ARG A 263 2.68 -16.41 10.99
C ARG A 263 3.54 -17.13 9.96
N TYR A 264 3.76 -16.45 8.83
CA TYR A 264 4.75 -16.82 7.81
C TYR A 264 5.67 -15.61 7.63
N MET A 265 6.98 -15.78 7.85
CA MET A 265 7.90 -14.66 7.98
C MET A 265 8.46 -14.25 6.62
N ILE A 266 7.73 -13.39 5.91
CA ILE A 266 8.14 -12.93 4.57
C ILE A 266 8.61 -11.48 4.67
N ASP A 267 9.84 -11.20 4.25
CA ASP A 267 10.40 -9.85 4.24
C ASP A 267 9.65 -8.93 3.26
N ASP A 268 9.56 -7.64 3.59
CA ASP A 268 8.87 -6.66 2.75
C ASP A 268 9.47 -6.64 1.34
N HIS A 269 8.63 -6.72 0.30
CA HIS A 269 9.02 -6.80 -1.12
C HIS A 269 9.84 -8.06 -1.52
N ASN A 270 9.85 -9.11 -0.70
CA ASN A 270 10.50 -10.38 -1.00
C ASN A 270 9.46 -11.51 -1.19
N VAL A 271 9.94 -12.74 -1.34
CA VAL A 271 9.15 -13.95 -1.61
C VAL A 271 9.18 -14.93 -0.43
N PRO A 272 8.12 -15.75 -0.23
CA PRO A 272 8.18 -16.93 0.63
C PRO A 272 9.03 -18.04 0.02
N SER A 273 9.41 -19.05 0.80
CA SER A 273 9.89 -20.31 0.21
C SER A 273 8.76 -21.10 -0.43
N LEU A 274 9.08 -21.99 -1.39
CA LEU A 274 8.06 -22.89 -1.94
C LEU A 274 7.50 -23.85 -0.88
N SER A 275 8.34 -24.26 0.08
CA SER A 275 7.90 -25.05 1.24
C SER A 275 6.89 -24.30 2.10
N GLU A 276 7.10 -23.00 2.36
CA GLU A 276 6.15 -22.14 3.07
C GLU A 276 4.84 -21.99 2.29
N MET A 277 4.90 -21.84 0.96
CA MET A 277 3.70 -21.75 0.12
C MET A 277 2.86 -23.04 0.17
N VAL A 278 3.50 -24.21 0.07
CA VAL A 278 2.82 -25.52 0.17
C VAL A 278 2.22 -25.71 1.56
N ALA A 279 2.99 -25.46 2.61
CA ALA A 279 2.53 -25.59 3.99
C ALA A 279 1.32 -24.68 4.27
N PHE A 280 1.41 -23.42 3.83
CA PHE A 280 0.31 -22.47 3.94
C PHE A 280 -0.93 -22.95 3.19
N SER A 281 -0.80 -23.38 1.94
CA SER A 281 -1.95 -23.84 1.16
C SER A 281 -2.64 -25.05 1.80
N LYS A 282 -1.86 -25.98 2.35
CA LYS A 282 -2.38 -27.13 3.11
C LYS A 282 -3.11 -26.68 4.37
N GLU A 283 -2.50 -25.81 5.17
CA GLU A 283 -3.09 -25.32 6.42
C GLU A 283 -4.41 -24.55 6.20
N VAL A 284 -4.45 -23.70 5.17
CA VAL A 284 -5.69 -23.01 4.77
C VAL A 284 -6.74 -24.02 4.33
N LYS A 285 -6.39 -25.00 3.48
CA LYS A 285 -7.33 -26.02 3.03
C LYS A 285 -7.92 -26.81 4.20
N GLU A 286 -7.09 -27.21 5.16
CA GLU A 286 -7.52 -27.93 6.36
C GLU A 286 -8.45 -27.07 7.23
N TRP A 287 -8.12 -25.80 7.46
CA TRP A 287 -8.98 -24.87 8.20
C TRP A 287 -10.34 -24.69 7.53
N MET A 288 -10.34 -24.48 6.21
CA MET A 288 -11.56 -24.22 5.45
C MET A 288 -12.44 -25.48 5.32
N ALA A 289 -11.86 -26.67 5.48
CA ALA A 289 -12.60 -27.94 5.47
C ALA A 289 -13.25 -28.29 6.83
N GLN A 290 -12.86 -27.62 7.92
CA GLN A 290 -13.44 -27.88 9.25
C GLN A 290 -14.88 -27.36 9.37
N ASP A 291 -15.23 -26.31 8.62
CA ASP A 291 -16.56 -25.70 8.64
C ASP A 291 -16.80 -24.95 7.33
N GLU A 292 -18.02 -24.96 6.81
CA GLU A 292 -18.40 -24.24 5.58
C GLU A 292 -18.41 -22.72 5.78
N GLU A 293 -18.63 -22.25 7.01
CA GLU A 293 -18.59 -20.82 7.36
C GLU A 293 -17.16 -20.32 7.58
N ASN A 294 -16.17 -21.22 7.73
CA ASN A 294 -14.80 -20.80 7.99
C ASN A 294 -14.23 -19.91 6.87
N ILE A 295 -13.68 -18.77 7.24
CA ILE A 295 -12.97 -17.86 6.36
C ILE A 295 -11.50 -17.72 6.75
N THR A 296 -10.69 -17.28 5.81
CA THR A 296 -9.27 -17.00 6.01
C THR A 296 -8.97 -15.55 5.73
N VAL A 297 -8.28 -14.88 6.67
CA VAL A 297 -7.86 -13.48 6.56
C VAL A 297 -6.34 -13.43 6.41
N ILE A 298 -5.84 -12.91 5.30
CA ILE A 298 -4.40 -12.87 5.00
C ILE A 298 -3.96 -11.42 4.87
N HIS A 299 -2.90 -11.06 5.59
CA HIS A 299 -2.40 -9.70 5.57
C HIS A 299 -0.87 -9.65 5.61
N CYS A 300 -0.34 -8.54 5.11
CA CYS A 300 1.04 -8.14 5.32
C CYS A 300 1.03 -6.67 5.77
N LYS A 301 2.08 -5.91 5.46
CA LYS A 301 2.08 -4.46 5.66
C LYS A 301 1.05 -3.79 4.74
N GLY A 302 1.16 -3.94 3.43
CA GLY A 302 0.30 -3.26 2.46
C GLY A 302 -0.96 -4.03 2.05
N GLY A 303 -1.06 -5.32 2.36
CA GLY A 303 -2.12 -6.18 1.83
C GLY A 303 -2.09 -6.30 0.29
N LYS A 304 -0.87 -6.33 -0.29
CA LYS A 304 -0.62 -6.28 -1.74
C LYS A 304 0.34 -7.38 -2.20
N GLY A 305 1.65 -7.14 -2.24
CA GLY A 305 2.65 -8.09 -2.76
C GLY A 305 2.65 -9.45 -2.06
N ARG A 306 3.16 -9.52 -0.82
CA ARG A 306 3.22 -10.75 0.00
C ARG A 306 1.86 -11.44 0.14
N THR A 307 0.82 -10.66 0.44
CA THR A 307 -0.57 -11.15 0.57
C THR A 307 -1.06 -11.77 -0.72
N GLY A 308 -0.88 -11.08 -1.85
CA GLY A 308 -1.24 -11.58 -3.17
C GLY A 308 -0.48 -12.86 -3.53
N THR A 309 0.82 -12.96 -3.21
CA THR A 309 1.61 -14.15 -3.50
C THR A 309 1.04 -15.39 -2.82
N MET A 310 0.75 -15.31 -1.51
CA MET A 310 0.20 -16.44 -0.76
C MET A 310 -1.25 -16.75 -1.16
N ILE A 311 -2.07 -15.73 -1.41
CA ILE A 311 -3.45 -15.92 -1.90
C ILE A 311 -3.45 -16.60 -3.26
N CYS A 312 -2.65 -16.13 -4.22
CA CYS A 312 -2.59 -16.72 -5.54
C CYS A 312 -2.11 -18.19 -5.49
N ALA A 313 -1.12 -18.49 -4.64
CA ALA A 313 -0.71 -19.85 -4.40
C ALA A 313 -1.88 -20.72 -3.90
N TYR A 314 -2.64 -20.25 -2.92
CA TYR A 314 -3.80 -21.01 -2.42
C TYR A 314 -4.91 -21.18 -3.47
N LEU A 315 -5.18 -20.16 -4.28
CA LEU A 315 -6.18 -20.25 -5.35
C LEU A 315 -5.79 -21.30 -6.41
N LEU A 316 -4.50 -21.41 -6.72
CA LEU A 316 -3.96 -22.49 -7.56
C LEU A 316 -4.07 -23.86 -6.88
N ALA A 317 -3.69 -23.96 -5.60
CA ALA A 317 -3.75 -25.21 -4.84
C ALA A 317 -5.19 -25.72 -4.65
N SER A 318 -6.16 -24.82 -4.61
CA SER A 318 -7.60 -25.12 -4.51
C SER A 318 -8.26 -25.32 -5.87
N GLU A 319 -7.49 -25.30 -6.95
CA GLU A 319 -7.95 -25.50 -8.33
C GLU A 319 -8.99 -24.48 -8.83
N ILE A 320 -9.11 -23.33 -8.14
CA ILE A 320 -9.97 -22.22 -8.58
C ILE A 320 -9.41 -21.62 -9.88
N PHE A 321 -8.08 -21.58 -10.00
CA PHE A 321 -7.38 -21.22 -11.22
C PHE A 321 -6.38 -22.29 -11.62
N ALA A 322 -6.24 -22.51 -12.93
CA ALA A 322 -5.27 -23.46 -13.49
C ALA A 322 -3.90 -22.83 -13.72
N THR A 323 -3.86 -21.52 -14.00
CA THR A 323 -2.64 -20.79 -14.39
C THR A 323 -2.28 -19.70 -13.39
N ALA A 324 -0.98 -19.43 -13.25
CA ALA A 324 -0.48 -18.34 -12.43
C ALA A 324 -0.99 -16.97 -12.93
N GLU A 325 -1.05 -16.78 -14.25
CA GLU A 325 -1.51 -15.54 -14.88
C GLU A 325 -2.95 -15.20 -14.48
N ASP A 326 -3.87 -16.16 -14.60
CA ASP A 326 -5.27 -15.98 -14.22
C ASP A 326 -5.40 -15.62 -12.74
N SER A 327 -4.68 -16.34 -11.87
CA SER A 327 -4.73 -16.09 -10.44
C SER A 327 -4.17 -14.72 -10.07
N LEU A 328 -3.06 -14.30 -10.69
CA LEU A 328 -2.43 -13.00 -10.47
C LEU A 328 -3.32 -11.86 -10.94
N TYR A 329 -3.90 -12.01 -12.13
CA TYR A 329 -4.83 -11.06 -12.72
C TYR A 329 -6.07 -10.91 -11.84
N TYR A 330 -6.70 -12.04 -11.47
CA TYR A 330 -7.87 -12.04 -10.61
C TYR A 330 -7.63 -11.34 -9.28
N PHE A 331 -6.53 -11.67 -8.57
CA PHE A 331 -6.19 -11.01 -7.32
C PHE A 331 -6.03 -9.49 -7.50
N GLY A 332 -5.30 -9.07 -8.52
CA GLY A 332 -5.09 -7.65 -8.79
C GLY A 332 -6.37 -6.91 -9.16
N GLU A 333 -7.25 -7.51 -9.95
CA GLU A 333 -8.57 -6.97 -10.28
C GLU A 333 -9.44 -6.81 -9.04
N ARG A 334 -9.53 -7.85 -8.20
CA ARG A 334 -10.31 -7.81 -6.95
C ARG A 334 -9.78 -6.73 -6.01
N ARG A 335 -8.46 -6.61 -5.90
CA ARG A 335 -7.81 -5.65 -5.01
C ARG A 335 -7.84 -4.22 -5.53
N THR A 336 -8.14 -4.01 -6.81
CA THR A 336 -8.22 -2.67 -7.43
C THR A 336 -9.64 -2.14 -7.37
N ASP A 337 -9.79 -0.91 -6.87
CA ASP A 337 -10.97 -0.10 -7.12
C ASP A 337 -10.70 0.79 -8.35
N LYS A 338 -11.44 0.51 -9.43
CA LYS A 338 -11.31 1.21 -10.72
C LYS A 338 -12.10 2.52 -10.76
N SER A 339 -12.98 2.78 -9.78
CA SER A 339 -13.76 4.02 -9.74
C SER A 339 -12.90 5.23 -9.39
N THR A 340 -11.81 5.02 -8.64
CA THR A 340 -10.94 6.08 -8.10
C THR A 340 -9.65 6.29 -8.89
N SER A 341 -9.13 5.27 -9.57
CA SER A 341 -7.92 5.36 -10.42
C SER A 341 -7.79 4.18 -11.38
N SER A 342 -7.12 4.40 -12.52
CA SER A 342 -6.74 3.34 -13.47
C SER A 342 -5.52 2.50 -13.02
N LYS A 343 -4.90 2.83 -11.87
CA LYS A 343 -3.71 2.13 -11.39
C LYS A 343 -4.04 0.71 -10.92
N PHE A 344 -3.52 -0.30 -11.60
CA PHE A 344 -3.68 -1.70 -11.20
C PHE A 344 -2.97 -2.03 -9.87
N GLN A 345 -3.67 -2.73 -8.97
CA GLN A 345 -3.21 -3.11 -7.62
C GLN A 345 -2.86 -4.60 -7.50
N GLY A 346 -2.19 -5.17 -8.51
CA GLY A 346 -1.65 -6.53 -8.48
C GLY A 346 -0.43 -6.73 -7.58
N ILE A 347 0.21 -7.90 -7.68
CA ILE A 347 1.47 -8.19 -6.99
C ILE A 347 2.57 -7.22 -7.43
N GLU A 348 3.46 -6.88 -6.51
CA GLU A 348 4.30 -5.69 -6.62
C GLU A 348 5.66 -5.93 -7.28
N THR A 349 6.25 -7.11 -7.13
CA THR A 349 7.61 -7.41 -7.62
C THR A 349 7.62 -8.56 -8.63
N PRO A 350 8.45 -8.49 -9.69
CA PRO A 350 8.63 -9.60 -10.61
C PRO A 350 9.01 -10.93 -9.94
N SER A 351 9.84 -10.92 -8.90
CA SER A 351 10.16 -12.14 -8.16
C SER A 351 8.94 -12.77 -7.49
N GLN A 352 8.03 -11.97 -6.92
CA GLN A 352 6.78 -12.50 -6.38
C GLN A 352 5.90 -13.13 -7.47
N ASN A 353 5.80 -12.52 -8.66
CA ASN A 353 5.08 -13.12 -9.79
C ASN A 353 5.72 -14.43 -10.25
N ARG A 354 7.06 -14.46 -10.35
CA ARG A 354 7.83 -15.66 -10.70
C ARG A 354 7.57 -16.81 -9.74
N PHE A 355 7.51 -16.54 -8.43
CA PHE A 355 7.25 -17.56 -7.41
C PHE A 355 5.82 -18.10 -7.45
N VAL A 356 4.83 -17.30 -7.84
CA VAL A 356 3.48 -17.82 -8.16
C VAL A 356 3.53 -18.73 -9.39
N GLY A 357 4.33 -18.38 -10.41
CA GLY A 357 4.61 -19.24 -11.56
C GLY A 357 5.27 -20.57 -11.18
N TYR A 358 6.30 -20.53 -10.31
CA TYR A 358 6.92 -21.73 -9.76
C TYR A 358 5.92 -22.58 -8.96
N PHE A 359 5.07 -21.96 -8.15
CA PHE A 359 4.05 -22.67 -7.41
C PHE A 359 3.00 -23.32 -8.32
N ALA A 360 2.63 -22.70 -9.43
CA ALA A 360 1.77 -23.33 -10.42
C ALA A 360 2.39 -24.63 -10.98
N MET A 361 3.70 -24.67 -11.20
CA MET A 361 4.41 -25.91 -11.57
C MET A 361 4.46 -26.92 -10.41
N VAL A 362 4.69 -26.47 -9.17
CA VAL A 362 4.59 -27.33 -7.97
C VAL A 362 3.22 -28.01 -7.91
N LYS A 363 2.13 -27.28 -8.17
CA LYS A 363 0.78 -27.82 -8.22
C LYS A 363 0.57 -28.75 -9.41
N ASN A 364 0.84 -28.28 -10.63
CA ASN A 364 0.44 -28.97 -11.86
C ASN A 364 1.37 -30.13 -12.26
N THR A 365 2.68 -30.00 -12.01
CA THR A 365 3.68 -31.01 -12.39
C THR A 365 4.02 -31.93 -11.23
N TYR A 366 4.12 -31.38 -10.00
CA TYR A 366 4.58 -32.11 -8.83
C TYR A 366 3.46 -32.44 -7.83
N ASN A 367 2.19 -32.20 -8.18
CA ASN A 367 1.02 -32.50 -7.35
C ASN A 367 1.14 -31.97 -5.90
N LEU A 368 1.53 -30.71 -5.76
CA LEU A 368 1.77 -30.02 -4.48
C LEU A 368 2.92 -30.61 -3.63
N THR A 369 3.77 -31.45 -4.21
CA THR A 369 5.04 -31.86 -3.60
C THR A 369 6.18 -30.98 -4.11
N LEU A 370 7.22 -30.79 -3.29
CA LEU A 370 8.36 -29.97 -3.69
C LEU A 370 9.12 -30.64 -4.85
N PRO A 371 9.63 -29.86 -5.82
CA PRO A 371 10.44 -30.41 -6.89
C PRO A 371 11.72 -31.01 -6.31
N PRO A 372 12.35 -32.00 -6.99
CA PRO A 372 13.65 -32.50 -6.60
C PRO A 372 14.66 -31.36 -6.45
N MET A 373 15.46 -31.42 -5.39
CA MET A 373 16.50 -30.42 -5.13
C MET A 373 17.54 -30.48 -6.25
N LYS A 374 17.78 -29.35 -6.92
CA LYS A 374 18.85 -29.21 -7.92
C LYS A 374 19.96 -28.34 -7.34
N LYS A 375 21.16 -28.89 -7.17
CA LYS A 375 22.34 -28.13 -6.72
C LYS A 375 23.07 -27.57 -7.92
N LEU A 376 23.35 -26.27 -7.90
CA LEU A 376 24.02 -25.55 -8.98
C LEU A 376 25.08 -24.62 -8.43
N THR A 377 26.22 -24.49 -9.12
CA THR A 377 27.19 -23.43 -8.86
C THR A 377 27.00 -22.29 -9.87
N MET A 378 27.00 -21.05 -9.40
CA MET A 378 26.91 -19.89 -10.29
C MET A 378 28.30 -19.53 -10.81
N GLU A 379 28.48 -19.58 -12.13
CA GLU A 379 29.78 -19.34 -12.74
C GLU A 379 29.93 -17.91 -13.24
N LYS A 380 28.90 -17.40 -13.91
CA LYS A 380 29.02 -16.19 -14.73
C LYS A 380 27.70 -15.43 -14.72
N ILE A 381 27.80 -14.12 -14.51
CA ILE A 381 26.69 -13.17 -14.63
C ILE A 381 27.02 -12.21 -15.77
N ILE A 382 26.10 -12.05 -16.71
CA ILE A 382 26.19 -11.06 -17.79
C ILE A 382 25.10 -10.01 -17.55
N ILE A 383 25.50 -8.74 -17.51
CA ILE A 383 24.59 -7.60 -17.42
C ILE A 383 24.63 -6.88 -18.76
N TYR A 384 23.47 -6.75 -19.39
CA TYR A 384 23.30 -6.08 -20.67
C TYR A 384 22.92 -4.62 -20.44
N SER A 385 23.41 -3.73 -21.32
CA SER A 385 22.97 -2.34 -21.41
C SER A 385 23.16 -1.51 -20.12
N ILE A 386 24.25 -1.77 -19.39
CA ILE A 386 24.59 -1.05 -18.16
C ILE A 386 25.28 0.29 -18.46
N GLN A 387 24.99 1.32 -17.66
CA GLN A 387 25.75 2.56 -17.72
C GLN A 387 27.06 2.40 -16.92
N GLY A 388 28.20 2.48 -17.60
CA GLY A 388 29.53 2.34 -16.99
C GLY A 388 30.12 0.95 -17.16
N ASN A 389 31.28 0.71 -16.52
CA ASN A 389 32.07 -0.52 -16.70
C ASN A 389 31.75 -1.62 -15.67
N GLY A 390 30.82 -1.38 -14.74
CA GLY A 390 30.40 -2.32 -13.71
C GLY A 390 31.40 -2.54 -12.56
N ASN A 391 32.54 -1.85 -12.52
CA ASN A 391 33.52 -1.99 -11.43
C ASN A 391 33.01 -1.51 -10.07
N ASP A 392 31.99 -0.65 -10.08
CA ASP A 392 31.31 -0.16 -8.89
C ASP A 392 30.36 -1.21 -8.28
N LEU A 393 29.96 -2.22 -9.06
CA LEU A 393 29.02 -3.25 -8.64
C LEU A 393 29.64 -4.24 -7.65
N LYS A 394 28.79 -4.66 -6.71
CA LYS A 394 29.07 -5.73 -5.74
C LYS A 394 27.87 -6.67 -5.76
N VAL A 395 28.09 -7.97 -5.83
CA VAL A 395 27.01 -8.97 -5.84
C VAL A 395 27.00 -9.70 -4.50
N GLN A 396 25.83 -9.79 -3.89
CA GLN A 396 25.58 -10.58 -2.70
C GLN A 396 24.55 -11.67 -3.02
N ILE A 397 24.93 -12.93 -2.81
CA ILE A 397 24.02 -14.08 -2.98
C ILE A 397 23.56 -14.52 -1.60
N ILE A 398 22.24 -14.65 -1.45
CA ILE A 398 21.57 -15.02 -0.19
C ILE A 398 20.75 -16.27 -0.46
N MET A 399 20.92 -17.29 0.39
CA MET A 399 20.21 -18.57 0.34
C MET A 399 19.84 -18.92 1.78
N GLN A 400 18.65 -19.50 2.01
CA GLN A 400 18.16 -19.80 3.37
C GLN A 400 18.22 -18.60 4.34
N ARG A 401 17.87 -17.41 3.84
CA ARG A 401 17.89 -16.13 4.58
C ARG A 401 19.27 -15.72 5.13
N LYS A 402 20.37 -16.29 4.62
CA LYS A 402 21.74 -15.94 5.01
C LYS A 402 22.59 -15.56 3.79
N PRO A 403 23.45 -14.53 3.87
CA PRO A 403 24.45 -14.28 2.83
C PRO A 403 25.40 -15.48 2.74
N VAL A 404 25.46 -16.12 1.59
CA VAL A 404 26.34 -17.29 1.35
C VAL A 404 27.53 -16.95 0.46
N PHE A 405 27.42 -15.89 -0.34
CA PHE A 405 28.51 -15.47 -1.22
C PHE A 405 28.48 -13.96 -1.44
N PHE A 406 29.67 -13.39 -1.65
CA PHE A 406 29.87 -11.98 -1.97
C PHE A 406 31.02 -11.84 -2.97
N CYS A 407 30.82 -11.04 -4.01
CA CYS A 407 31.88 -10.67 -4.94
C CYS A 407 31.85 -9.18 -5.33
N SER A 408 32.99 -8.70 -5.80
CA SER A 408 33.24 -7.34 -6.27
C SER A 408 34.43 -7.34 -7.22
N ALA A 409 34.73 -6.21 -7.87
CA ALA A 409 35.87 -6.09 -8.79
C ALA A 409 37.22 -6.57 -8.19
N SER A 410 37.39 -6.46 -6.87
CA SER A 410 38.59 -6.86 -6.13
C SER A 410 38.50 -8.20 -5.38
N LYS A 411 37.36 -8.89 -5.38
CA LYS A 411 37.13 -10.07 -4.53
C LYS A 411 36.19 -11.08 -5.17
N ASN A 412 36.61 -12.34 -5.22
CA ASN A 412 35.80 -13.50 -5.65
C ASN A 412 35.15 -13.36 -7.05
N SER A 413 35.63 -12.43 -7.88
CA SER A 413 35.16 -12.32 -9.26
C SER A 413 36.15 -11.57 -10.14
N ARG A 414 36.10 -11.83 -11.45
CA ARG A 414 36.74 -11.03 -12.50
C ARG A 414 35.68 -10.36 -13.35
N ILE A 415 35.63 -9.03 -13.29
CA ILE A 415 34.70 -8.19 -14.07
C ILE A 415 35.37 -7.78 -15.37
N VAL A 416 34.67 -8.00 -16.49
CA VAL A 416 35.11 -7.61 -17.84
C VAL A 416 34.01 -6.75 -18.46
N HIS A 417 34.36 -5.58 -18.95
CA HIS A 417 33.44 -4.71 -19.70
C HIS A 417 33.72 -4.84 -21.19
N ASP A 418 32.73 -5.35 -21.92
CA ASP A 418 32.73 -5.40 -23.37
C ASP A 418 31.94 -4.18 -23.88
N ALA A 419 32.69 -3.15 -24.29
CA ALA A 419 32.11 -1.90 -24.77
C ALA A 419 31.50 -2.03 -26.18
N GLU A 420 31.90 -3.02 -26.97
CA GLU A 420 31.36 -3.22 -28.33
C GLU A 420 29.94 -3.79 -28.26
N THR A 421 29.70 -4.72 -27.32
CA THR A 421 28.39 -5.34 -27.15
C THR A 421 27.56 -4.75 -26.01
N ASP A 422 28.08 -3.73 -25.33
CA ASP A 422 27.45 -3.03 -24.19
C ASP A 422 27.09 -3.99 -23.04
N ARG A 423 28.09 -4.81 -22.64
CA ARG A 423 27.95 -5.87 -21.63
C ARG A 423 28.99 -5.78 -20.54
N VAL A 424 28.57 -6.10 -19.32
CA VAL A 424 29.48 -6.40 -18.20
C VAL A 424 29.37 -7.87 -17.87
N ILE A 425 30.50 -8.56 -17.89
CA ILE A 425 30.63 -9.99 -17.60
C ILE A 425 31.34 -10.13 -16.25
N ILE A 426 30.65 -10.66 -15.26
CA ILE A 426 31.16 -10.97 -13.92
C ILE A 426 31.39 -12.48 -13.85
N ASN A 427 32.66 -12.90 -13.97
CA ASN A 427 33.03 -14.29 -13.76
C ASN A 427 33.26 -14.52 -12.26
N LEU A 428 32.48 -15.40 -11.64
CA LEU A 428 32.54 -15.67 -10.21
C LEU A 428 33.63 -16.69 -9.92
N SER A 429 34.29 -16.55 -8.77
CA SER A 429 35.30 -17.50 -8.30
C SER A 429 34.85 -18.10 -6.98
N ASN A 430 34.88 -19.43 -6.88
CA ASN A 430 34.53 -20.18 -5.67
C ASN A 430 33.10 -19.90 -5.14
N CYS A 431 32.12 -19.75 -6.05
CA CYS A 431 30.71 -19.69 -5.62
C CYS A 431 30.32 -21.05 -5.01
N PRO A 432 29.76 -21.09 -3.78
CA PRO A 432 29.33 -22.34 -3.19
C PRO A 432 28.13 -22.95 -3.96
N PRO A 433 27.89 -24.26 -3.83
CA PRO A 433 26.66 -24.89 -4.29
C PRO A 433 25.41 -24.18 -3.76
N LEU A 434 24.53 -23.81 -4.67
CA LEU A 434 23.24 -23.17 -4.41
C LEU A 434 22.12 -24.18 -4.63
N TYR A 435 21.06 -24.08 -3.85
CA TYR A 435 19.87 -24.93 -3.95
C TYR A 435 18.63 -24.18 -3.45
N ASP A 436 17.46 -24.74 -3.71
CA ASP A 436 16.15 -24.15 -3.41
C ASP A 436 16.02 -22.70 -3.91
N GLU A 437 15.63 -21.78 -3.03
CA GLU A 437 15.39 -20.37 -3.34
C GLU A 437 16.63 -19.53 -3.10
N VAL A 438 17.03 -18.78 -4.12
CA VAL A 438 18.24 -17.98 -4.10
C VAL A 438 17.92 -16.56 -4.48
N LYS A 439 18.40 -15.61 -3.68
CA LYS A 439 18.37 -14.18 -3.98
C LYS A 439 19.72 -13.72 -4.45
N VAL A 440 19.74 -12.96 -5.53
CA VAL A 440 20.92 -12.27 -6.04
C VAL A 440 20.68 -10.77 -5.92
N LYS A 441 21.51 -10.10 -5.13
CA LYS A 441 21.40 -8.68 -4.83
C LYS A 441 22.60 -7.93 -5.39
N PHE A 442 22.33 -6.88 -6.17
CA PHE A 442 23.37 -6.02 -6.74
C PHE A 442 23.43 -4.73 -5.95
N LEU A 443 24.57 -4.49 -5.32
CA LEU A 443 24.92 -3.25 -4.64
C LEU A 443 25.85 -2.45 -5.56
N SER A 444 25.96 -1.15 -5.34
CA SER A 444 26.92 -0.29 -6.04
C SER A 444 27.64 0.60 -5.04
N SER A 445 28.90 0.90 -5.33
CA SER A 445 29.72 1.88 -4.61
C SER A 445 29.51 3.30 -5.14
N SER A 446 28.82 3.44 -6.27
CA SER A 446 28.37 4.70 -6.85
C SER A 446 27.00 5.11 -6.29
N ASP A 447 26.57 6.35 -6.56
CA ASP A 447 25.27 6.89 -6.14
C ASP A 447 24.08 6.37 -6.99
N LEU A 448 24.06 5.07 -7.31
CA LEU A 448 22.92 4.47 -7.97
C LEU A 448 21.69 4.50 -7.04
N PRO A 449 20.52 4.96 -7.51
CA PRO A 449 19.32 5.01 -6.70
C PRO A 449 18.94 3.65 -6.14
N LYS A 450 18.74 3.60 -4.83
CA LYS A 450 18.25 2.42 -4.13
C LYS A 450 16.74 2.47 -4.01
N TYR A 451 16.10 1.31 -4.12
CA TYR A 451 14.64 1.20 -4.04
C TYR A 451 14.23 0.15 -3.00
N TYR A 452 13.63 -0.97 -3.43
CA TYR A 452 13.34 -2.07 -2.51
C TYR A 452 14.62 -2.80 -2.14
N ASP A 453 14.63 -3.36 -0.93
CA ASP A 453 15.76 -4.07 -0.36
C ASP A 453 17.03 -3.24 -0.16
N ASP A 454 16.93 -1.91 -0.18
CA ASP A 454 18.09 -1.00 -0.06
C ASP A 454 19.22 -1.30 -1.08
N CYS A 455 18.84 -1.59 -2.31
CA CYS A 455 19.80 -1.77 -3.40
C CYS A 455 19.28 -1.22 -4.74
N PRO A 456 20.19 -1.01 -5.72
CA PRO A 456 19.83 -0.70 -7.10
C PRO A 456 18.84 -1.71 -7.69
N PHE A 457 19.16 -3.00 -7.66
CA PHE A 457 18.28 -4.07 -8.14
C PHE A 457 18.65 -5.43 -7.52
N PHE A 458 17.69 -6.35 -7.58
CA PHE A 458 17.87 -7.73 -7.14
C PHE A 458 16.88 -8.65 -7.88
N PHE A 459 17.00 -9.95 -7.68
CA PHE A 459 15.99 -10.92 -8.10
C PHE A 459 16.08 -12.19 -7.26
N TRP A 460 15.01 -12.96 -7.26
CA TRP A 460 14.94 -14.31 -6.70
C TRP A 460 14.72 -15.35 -7.79
N PHE A 461 15.33 -16.52 -7.68
CA PHE A 461 15.02 -17.68 -8.50
C PHE A 461 15.01 -18.94 -7.64
N HIS A 462 14.52 -20.03 -8.21
CA HIS A 462 14.56 -21.34 -7.55
C HIS A 462 15.33 -22.32 -8.43
N THR A 463 16.38 -22.92 -7.88
CA THR A 463 17.37 -23.75 -8.60
C THR A 463 16.75 -24.92 -9.36
N SER A 464 15.77 -25.61 -8.78
CA SER A 464 15.05 -26.71 -9.44
C SER A 464 14.30 -26.34 -10.74
N PHE A 465 14.10 -25.04 -11.00
CA PHE A 465 13.43 -24.56 -12.22
C PHE A 465 14.41 -23.95 -13.23
N ILE A 466 15.71 -24.05 -12.98
CA ILE A 466 16.73 -23.64 -13.96
C ILE A 466 16.87 -24.72 -15.03
N GLN A 467 16.62 -24.31 -16.28
CA GLN A 467 16.74 -25.13 -17.47
C GLN A 467 17.99 -24.73 -18.25
N ASN A 468 18.62 -25.69 -18.93
CA ASN A 468 19.80 -25.47 -19.78
C ASN A 468 20.95 -24.73 -19.06
N ASN A 469 21.03 -24.88 -17.74
CA ASN A 469 22.00 -24.23 -16.87
C ASN A 469 22.12 -22.71 -17.09
N ARG A 470 20.98 -22.07 -17.40
CA ARG A 470 20.92 -20.66 -17.77
C ARG A 470 19.64 -20.01 -17.23
N LEU A 471 19.77 -18.78 -16.74
CA LEU A 471 18.64 -17.92 -16.39
C LEU A 471 18.81 -16.56 -17.07
N TYR A 472 17.87 -16.15 -17.90
CA TYR A 472 17.83 -14.83 -18.50
C TYR A 472 16.63 -14.05 -17.95
N LEU A 473 16.86 -12.85 -17.44
CA LEU A 473 15.84 -11.96 -16.89
C LEU A 473 15.92 -10.59 -17.57
N SER A 474 14.84 -10.21 -18.26
CA SER A 474 14.69 -8.87 -18.84
C SER A 474 14.53 -7.79 -17.76
N ARG A 475 14.64 -6.51 -18.12
CA ARG A 475 14.38 -5.37 -17.23
C ARG A 475 13.07 -5.49 -16.45
N SER A 476 12.01 -5.94 -17.12
CA SER A 476 10.67 -6.12 -16.52
C SER A 476 10.62 -7.27 -15.51
N GLU A 477 11.58 -8.19 -15.54
CA GLU A 477 11.66 -9.35 -14.65
C GLU A 477 12.61 -9.15 -13.47
N LEU A 478 13.24 -7.97 -13.36
CA LEU A 478 14.16 -7.63 -12.29
C LEU A 478 13.47 -6.73 -11.25
N ASP A 479 13.73 -7.00 -9.97
CA ASP A 479 13.16 -6.22 -8.87
C ASP A 479 13.87 -4.89 -8.76
N ASN A 480 13.10 -3.81 -8.82
CA ASN A 480 13.45 -2.38 -8.98
C ASN A 480 13.51 -1.88 -10.44
N PRO A 481 14.24 -2.47 -11.40
CA PRO A 481 14.25 -2.02 -12.80
C PRO A 481 12.90 -2.09 -13.50
N HIS A 482 11.99 -2.97 -13.08
CA HIS A 482 10.62 -3.04 -13.60
C HIS A 482 9.81 -1.73 -13.40
N LYS A 483 10.24 -0.83 -12.51
CA LYS A 483 9.49 0.39 -12.19
C LYS A 483 9.79 1.50 -13.21
N PRO A 484 8.75 2.21 -13.73
CA PRO A 484 8.94 3.32 -14.67
C PRO A 484 9.93 4.40 -14.22
N LYS A 485 9.96 4.70 -12.92
CA LYS A 485 10.90 5.69 -12.34
C LYS A 485 12.38 5.31 -12.47
N ALA A 486 12.69 4.05 -12.73
CA ALA A 486 14.05 3.54 -12.86
C ALA A 486 14.51 3.48 -14.33
N TRP A 487 13.62 3.69 -15.30
CA TRP A 487 13.91 3.52 -16.73
C TRP A 487 14.84 4.59 -17.32
N LYS A 488 15.07 5.69 -16.60
CA LYS A 488 16.12 6.67 -16.95
C LYS A 488 17.53 6.08 -16.82
N ILE A 489 17.69 5.07 -15.97
CA ILE A 489 18.98 4.41 -15.67
C ILE A 489 19.03 3.07 -16.40
N TYR A 490 17.99 2.25 -16.25
CA TYR A 490 17.90 0.93 -16.87
C TYR A 490 17.16 1.02 -18.21
N ARG A 491 17.93 1.01 -19.31
CA ARG A 491 17.42 1.05 -20.69
C ARG A 491 16.53 -0.16 -21.03
N PRO A 492 15.68 -0.10 -22.08
CA PRO A 492 14.79 -1.21 -22.43
C PRO A 492 15.49 -2.56 -22.62
N GLU A 493 16.72 -2.53 -23.13
CA GLU A 493 17.59 -3.69 -23.39
C GLU A 493 18.32 -4.19 -22.14
N PHE A 494 18.16 -3.50 -20.99
CA PHE A 494 18.77 -3.93 -19.74
C PHE A 494 18.25 -5.31 -19.35
N ALA A 495 19.18 -6.23 -19.11
CA ALA A 495 18.88 -7.59 -18.72
C ALA A 495 20.02 -8.17 -17.89
N VAL A 496 19.70 -9.21 -17.12
CA VAL A 496 20.70 -10.00 -16.40
C VAL A 496 20.57 -11.44 -16.81
N GLU A 497 21.69 -12.04 -17.14
CA GLU A 497 21.79 -13.44 -17.49
C GLU A 497 22.80 -14.15 -16.59
N VAL A 498 22.44 -15.34 -16.14
CA VAL A 498 23.23 -16.13 -15.20
C VAL A 498 23.46 -17.50 -15.81
N TYR A 499 24.72 -17.95 -15.80
CA TYR A 499 25.13 -19.28 -16.19
C TYR A 499 25.50 -20.08 -14.93
N PHE A 500 25.13 -21.34 -14.96
CA PHE A 500 25.33 -22.29 -13.88
C PHE A 500 26.12 -23.50 -14.36
N ASP A 501 26.74 -24.18 -13.41
CA ASP A 501 27.30 -25.51 -13.57
C ASP A 501 26.60 -26.48 -12.63
N ASP A 502 26.48 -27.73 -13.09
CA ASP A 502 25.96 -28.81 -12.25
C ASP A 502 27.01 -29.21 -11.20
N VAL A 503 26.55 -29.42 -9.97
CA VAL A 503 27.42 -29.92 -8.89
C VAL A 503 27.52 -31.43 -9.04
N ILE A 504 28.69 -31.91 -9.45
CA ILE A 504 29.02 -33.34 -9.57
C ILE A 504 28.99 -34.03 -8.21
#